data_AF-A0A929K460-F1
#
_entry.id   AF-A0A929K460-F1
#
_cell.length_a   1.000
_cell.length_b   1.000
_cell.length_c   1.000
_cell.angle_alpha   90.00
_cell.angle_beta   90.00
_cell.angle_gamma   90.00
#
_symmetry.space_group_name_H-M   'P 1'
#
loop_
_entity.id
_entity.type
_entity.pdbx_description
1 polymer ?
#
loop_
_entity_poly.entity_id
_entity_poly.type
_entity_poly.pdbx_seq_one_letter_code
_entity_poly.pdbx_strand_id
1 'polypeptide(L)'
;MLERTGIPTDDDLEKIVPDKKRLAKGPVVIIECFQKIPCDPCAISCKLGAIKPFEDINNLPIVDFDKCTGCGICISSCPGLAIFVIDVNYSEEKSLIKLPHEMLPLPEKGEDVYALDRDG
;
A
#
# COMPACT_ATOMS: atom_id res chain seq x y z
N MET A 1 -13.79 -10.90 -11.03
CA MET A 1 -14.13 -11.37 -9.67
C MET A 1 -14.15 -10.21 -8.70
N LEU A 2 -13.08 -9.41 -8.66
CA LEU A 2 -12.99 -8.16 -7.89
C LEU A 2 -14.27 -7.30 -7.90
N GLU A 3 -14.86 -7.01 -9.06
CA GLU A 3 -16.08 -6.19 -9.16
C GLU A 3 -17.32 -6.78 -8.47
N ARG A 4 -17.31 -8.09 -8.17
CA ARG A 4 -18.44 -8.79 -7.52
C ARG A 4 -18.14 -9.13 -6.07
N THR A 5 -16.90 -9.49 -5.74
CA THR A 5 -16.51 -9.96 -4.40
C THR A 5 -15.75 -8.91 -3.59
N GLY A 6 -15.15 -7.91 -4.24
CA GLY A 6 -14.23 -6.97 -3.61
C GLY A 6 -12.82 -7.54 -3.38
N ILE A 7 -12.57 -8.79 -3.77
CA ILE A 7 -11.31 -9.50 -3.51
C ILE A 7 -10.45 -9.51 -4.78
N PRO A 8 -9.21 -8.98 -4.75
CA PRO A 8 -8.30 -9.02 -5.89
C PRO A 8 -7.80 -10.45 -6.13
N THR A 9 -7.55 -10.78 -7.39
CA THR A 9 -6.95 -12.06 -7.77
C THR A 9 -5.44 -12.05 -7.61
N ASP A 10 -4.79 -13.22 -7.63
CA ASP A 10 -3.32 -13.31 -7.61
C ASP A 10 -2.70 -12.52 -8.76
N ASP A 11 -3.28 -12.59 -9.97
CA ASP A 11 -2.85 -11.81 -11.14
C ASP A 11 -2.96 -10.29 -10.92
N ASP A 12 -3.90 -9.83 -10.08
CA ASP A 12 -4.01 -8.42 -9.73
C ASP A 12 -2.91 -8.01 -8.73
N LEU A 13 -2.63 -8.86 -7.75
CA LEU A 13 -1.61 -8.64 -6.73
C LEU A 13 -0.19 -8.66 -7.33
N GLU A 14 0.11 -9.59 -8.25
CA GLU A 14 1.41 -9.69 -8.90
C GLU A 14 1.82 -8.42 -9.65
N LYS A 15 0.86 -7.61 -10.11
CA LYS A 15 1.13 -6.35 -10.82
C LYS A 15 1.60 -5.22 -9.89
N ILE A 16 1.26 -5.29 -8.61
CA ILE A 16 1.47 -4.19 -7.65
C ILE A 16 2.42 -4.56 -6.51
N VAL A 17 2.74 -5.86 -6.35
CA VAL A 17 3.68 -6.34 -5.33
C VAL A 17 5.08 -6.44 -5.93
N PRO A 18 6.10 -5.79 -5.34
CA PRO A 18 7.47 -5.92 -5.80
C PRO A 18 8.02 -7.33 -5.55
N ASP A 19 9.05 -7.70 -6.29
CA ASP A 19 9.69 -8.99 -6.09
C ASP A 19 10.30 -9.16 -4.67
N LYS A 20 10.57 -10.42 -4.31
CA LYS A 20 11.15 -10.76 -2.99
C LYS A 20 12.49 -10.07 -2.74
N LYS A 21 13.29 -9.81 -3.78
CA LYS A 21 14.60 -9.15 -3.64
C LYS A 21 14.40 -7.70 -3.22
N ARG A 22 13.42 -7.00 -3.79
CA ARG A 22 13.09 -5.64 -3.42
C ARG A 22 12.45 -5.60 -2.04
N LEU A 23 11.52 -6.50 -1.70
CA LEU A 23 10.95 -6.57 -0.35
C LEU A 23 12.05 -6.72 0.72
N ALA A 24 13.10 -7.50 0.44
CA ALA A 24 14.21 -7.69 1.36
C ALA A 24 15.11 -6.43 1.56
N LYS A 25 15.09 -5.45 0.66
CA LYS A 25 15.90 -4.21 0.79
C LYS A 25 15.39 -3.28 1.89
N GLY A 26 14.18 -3.49 2.40
CA GLY A 26 13.54 -2.67 3.43
C GLY A 26 12.19 -2.12 2.98
N PRO A 27 11.64 -1.14 3.73
CA PRO A 27 10.23 -0.78 3.66
C PRO A 27 9.84 -0.26 2.28
N VAL A 28 8.65 -0.65 1.84
CA VAL A 28 8.10 -0.27 0.54
C VAL A 28 6.59 -0.14 0.61
N VAL A 29 6.03 0.74 -0.22
CA VAL A 29 4.59 0.94 -0.31
C VAL A 29 3.97 -0.10 -1.25
N ILE A 30 2.79 -0.59 -0.89
CA ILE A 30 1.87 -1.33 -1.76
C ILE A 30 0.63 -0.46 -1.94
N ILE A 31 0.14 -0.36 -3.18
CA ILE A 31 -1.03 0.44 -3.53
C ILE A 31 -2.04 -0.47 -4.22
N GLU A 32 -3.11 -0.83 -3.51
CA GLU A 32 -4.18 -1.71 -3.97
C GLU A 32 -5.27 -0.93 -4.74
N CYS A 33 -4.84 -0.14 -5.72
CA CYS A 33 -5.75 0.48 -6.67
C CYS A 33 -5.90 -0.42 -7.90
N PHE A 34 -7.07 -1.02 -8.08
CA PHE A 34 -7.36 -1.93 -9.20
C PHE A 34 -8.36 -1.36 -10.21
N GLN A 35 -9.02 -0.24 -9.88
CA GLN A 35 -10.03 0.40 -10.71
C GLN A 35 -9.58 1.79 -11.16
N LYS A 36 -9.92 2.15 -12.40
CA LYS A 36 -9.60 3.44 -13.00
C LYS A 36 -10.60 4.49 -12.51
N ILE A 37 -10.18 5.27 -11.52
CA ILE A 37 -10.96 6.37 -10.94
C ILE A 37 -10.14 7.67 -11.05
N PRO A 38 -10.76 8.85 -11.18
CA PRO A 38 -10.04 10.12 -11.34
C PRO A 38 -9.41 10.57 -10.00
N CYS A 39 -8.25 10.01 -9.64
CA CYS A 39 -7.57 10.23 -8.36
C CYS A 39 -6.03 10.09 -8.49
N ASP A 40 -5.28 11.11 -8.07
CA ASP A 40 -3.82 11.16 -8.06
C ASP A 40 -3.10 11.78 -6.81
N PRO A 41 -3.75 12.05 -5.64
CA PRO A 41 -3.07 12.62 -4.47
C PRO A 41 -1.82 11.85 -3.98
N CYS A 42 -1.77 10.54 -4.22
CA CYS A 42 -0.63 9.70 -3.85
C CYS A 42 0.65 10.08 -4.62
N ALA A 43 0.54 10.45 -5.90
CA ALA A 43 1.66 10.96 -6.69
C ALA A 43 2.09 12.35 -6.22
N ILE A 44 1.13 13.25 -5.98
CA ILE A 44 1.39 14.64 -5.54
C ILE A 44 2.07 14.70 -4.17
N SER A 45 1.68 13.81 -3.26
CA SER A 45 2.26 13.71 -1.91
C SER A 45 3.67 13.09 -1.90
N CYS A 46 4.03 12.30 -2.91
CA CYS A 46 5.31 11.61 -2.98
C CYS A 46 6.48 12.57 -3.31
N LYS A 47 7.12 13.13 -2.28
CA LYS A 47 8.26 14.06 -2.46
C LYS A 47 9.53 13.43 -3.04
N LEU A 48 9.62 12.10 -3.02
CA LEU A 48 10.74 11.37 -3.61
C LEU A 48 10.51 11.01 -5.09
N GLY A 49 9.32 11.26 -5.63
CA GLY A 49 8.96 10.86 -6.99
C GLY A 49 8.98 9.34 -7.20
N ALA A 50 8.75 8.56 -6.14
CA ALA A 50 8.63 7.11 -6.22
C ALA A 50 7.28 6.68 -6.81
N ILE A 51 6.18 7.39 -6.50
CA ILE A 51 4.91 7.23 -7.20
C ILE A 51 4.97 8.16 -8.41
N LYS A 52 4.92 7.60 -9.62
CA LYS A 52 5.05 8.38 -10.85
C LYS A 52 3.85 9.32 -11.04
N PRO A 53 4.04 10.51 -11.61
CA PRO A 53 2.93 11.35 -12.06
C PRO A 53 2.03 10.58 -13.03
N PHE A 54 0.72 10.87 -12.95
CA PHE A 54 -0.28 10.21 -13.78
C PHE A 54 -0.37 10.97 -15.10
N GLU A 55 -0.34 10.25 -16.24
CA GLU A 55 -0.54 10.87 -17.56
C GLU A 55 -2.01 11.24 -17.78
N ASP A 56 -2.92 10.34 -17.36
CA ASP A 56 -4.35 10.57 -17.20
C ASP A 56 -4.71 10.31 -15.73
N ILE A 57 -5.49 11.20 -15.13
CA ILE A 57 -5.94 11.09 -13.73
C ILE A 57 -6.68 9.77 -13.43
N ASN A 58 -7.21 9.10 -14.45
CA ASN A 58 -7.86 7.78 -14.33
C ASN A 58 -6.89 6.60 -14.39
N ASN A 59 -5.58 6.83 -14.61
CA ASN A 59 -4.60 5.75 -14.62
C ASN A 59 -4.40 5.15 -13.24
N LEU A 60 -3.85 3.93 -13.20
CA LEU A 60 -3.45 3.30 -11.95
C LEU A 60 -2.07 3.82 -11.54
N PRO A 61 -1.79 3.95 -10.22
CA PRO A 61 -0.49 4.39 -9.74
C PRO A 61 0.61 3.42 -10.14
N ILE A 62 1.75 3.97 -10.57
CA ILE A 62 2.97 3.20 -10.85
C ILE A 62 4.03 3.58 -9.82
N VAL A 63 4.50 2.59 -9.08
CA VAL A 63 5.54 2.78 -8.05
C VAL A 63 6.90 2.36 -8.62
N ASP A 64 7.84 3.29 -8.62
CA ASP A 64 9.27 3.01 -8.68
C ASP A 64 9.72 2.55 -7.28
N PHE A 65 9.74 1.22 -7.10
CA PHE A 65 10.04 0.65 -5.80
C PHE A 65 11.46 0.95 -5.33
N ASP A 66 12.44 1.12 -6.23
CA ASP A 66 13.83 1.41 -5.84
C ASP A 66 13.98 2.84 -5.29
N LYS A 67 13.09 3.78 -5.65
CA LYS A 67 13.03 5.12 -5.04
C LYS A 67 12.17 5.20 -3.77
N CYS A 68 11.28 4.24 -3.58
CA CYS A 68 10.39 4.24 -2.42
C CYS A 68 11.14 3.89 -1.14
N THR A 69 11.02 4.73 -0.11
CA THR A 69 11.62 4.50 1.23
C THR A 69 10.60 4.01 2.26
N GLY A 70 9.34 3.80 1.87
CA GLY A 70 8.27 3.41 2.80
C GLY A 70 7.98 4.46 3.88
N CYS A 71 8.16 5.74 3.58
CA CYS A 71 7.92 6.84 4.54
C CYS A 71 6.45 6.94 5.00
N GLY A 72 5.50 6.49 4.18
CA GLY A 72 4.08 6.40 4.53
C GLY A 72 3.26 7.70 4.35
N ILE A 73 3.84 8.79 3.83
CA ILE A 73 3.11 10.07 3.62
C ILE A 73 1.91 9.89 2.66
N CYS A 74 2.03 9.01 1.67
CA CYS A 74 0.95 8.70 0.74
C CYS A 74 -0.23 7.97 1.39
N ILE A 75 -0.03 7.27 2.52
CA ILE A 75 -1.10 6.56 3.25
C ILE A 75 -2.18 7.55 3.67
N SER A 76 -1.79 8.63 4.38
CA SER A 76 -2.73 9.65 4.86
C SER A 76 -3.30 10.53 3.75
N SER A 77 -2.66 10.55 2.58
CA SER A 77 -3.14 11.32 1.42
C SER A 77 -4.15 10.54 0.57
N CYS A 78 -4.28 9.23 0.77
CA CYS A 78 -5.15 8.38 -0.03
C CYS A 78 -6.61 8.49 0.45
N PRO A 79 -7.53 9.02 -0.37
CA PRO A 79 -8.94 9.09 0.02
C PRO A 79 -9.63 7.71 0.05
N GLY A 80 -9.07 6.72 -0.65
CA GLY A 80 -9.61 5.37 -0.73
C GLY A 80 -8.99 4.37 0.25
N LEU A 81 -8.09 4.82 1.13
CA LEU A 81 -7.40 3.99 2.14
C LEU A 81 -6.72 2.72 1.58
N ALA A 82 -6.35 2.74 0.30
CA ALA A 82 -5.84 1.59 -0.45
C ALA A 82 -4.30 1.45 -0.39
N ILE A 83 -3.64 2.22 0.47
CA ILE A 83 -2.17 2.32 0.52
C ILE A 83 -1.68 1.87 1.88
N PHE A 84 -0.71 0.96 1.89
CA PHE A 84 -0.01 0.55 3.11
C PHE A 84 1.48 0.31 2.84
N VAL A 85 2.29 0.33 3.90
CA VAL A 85 3.72 0.03 3.81
C VAL A 85 3.97 -1.34 4.43
N ILE A 86 4.79 -2.15 3.77
CA ILE A 86 5.32 -3.41 4.30
C ILE A 86 6.81 -3.25 4.53
N ASP A 87 7.28 -3.71 5.68
CA ASP A 87 8.69 -4.02 5.94
C ASP A 87 8.80 -5.44 6.49
N VAL A 88 9.30 -6.35 5.67
CA VAL A 88 9.43 -7.76 6.05
C VAL A 88 10.60 -7.99 7.01
N ASN A 89 11.55 -7.07 7.09
CA ASN A 89 12.80 -7.20 7.85
C ASN A 89 12.88 -6.20 9.02
N TYR A 90 11.74 -5.86 9.62
CA TYR A 90 11.68 -4.89 10.71
C TYR A 90 12.46 -5.35 11.96
N SER A 91 12.39 -6.64 12.30
CA SER A 91 13.28 -7.29 13.26
C SER A 91 13.44 -8.79 12.94
N GLU A 92 14.25 -9.51 13.72
CA GLU A 92 14.44 -10.96 13.54
C GLU A 92 13.13 -11.77 13.68
N GLU A 93 12.16 -11.25 14.44
CA GLU A 93 10.92 -11.96 14.76
C GLU A 93 9.65 -11.25 14.24
N LYS A 94 9.77 -10.03 13.72
CA LYS A 94 8.61 -9.18 13.40
C LYS A 94 8.77 -8.51 12.05
N SER A 95 7.66 -8.45 11.32
CA SER A 95 7.47 -7.54 10.19
C SER A 95 6.66 -6.33 10.64
N LEU A 96 6.77 -5.23 9.91
CA LEU A 96 6.01 -4.00 10.14
C LEU A 96 5.03 -3.76 8.99
N ILE A 97 3.79 -3.47 9.34
CA ILE A 97 2.78 -2.95 8.42
C ILE A 97 2.34 -1.57 8.91
N LYS A 98 2.34 -0.58 8.02
CA LYS A 98 1.71 0.73 8.28
C LYS A 98 0.47 0.82 7.40
N LEU A 99 -0.70 0.84 8.00
CA LEU A 99 -1.98 0.92 7.30
C LEU A 99 -2.74 2.17 7.74
N PRO A 100 -3.67 2.69 6.92
CA PRO A 100 -4.62 3.69 7.36
C PRO A 100 -5.53 3.07 8.43
N HIS A 101 -5.84 3.86 9.47
CA HIS A 101 -6.75 3.45 10.52
C HIS A 101 -7.84 4.51 10.68
N GLU A 102 -9.09 4.09 10.54
CA GLU A 102 -10.27 4.98 10.55
C GLU A 102 -11.32 4.60 11.59
N MET A 103 -11.05 3.58 12.41
CA MET A 103 -12.01 3.06 13.38
C MET A 103 -11.72 3.59 14.79
N LEU A 104 -12.75 3.57 15.64
CA LEU A 104 -12.61 3.82 17.07
C LEU A 104 -13.03 2.57 17.85
N PRO A 105 -12.41 2.30 19.02
CA PRO A 105 -11.33 3.06 19.65
C PRO A 105 -9.99 2.92 18.89
N LEU A 106 -9.09 3.88 19.11
CA LEU A 106 -7.72 3.77 18.61
C LEU A 106 -7.01 2.62 19.34
N PRO A 107 -6.20 1.82 18.63
CA PRO A 107 -5.45 0.73 19.26
C PRO A 107 -4.41 1.26 20.23
N GLU A 108 -4.20 0.52 21.32
CA GLU A 108 -3.18 0.82 22.31
C GLU A 108 -1.85 0.14 21.96
N LYS A 109 -0.74 0.75 22.39
CA LYS A 109 0.59 0.17 22.14
C LYS A 109 0.73 -1.17 22.85
N GLY A 110 0.96 -2.23 22.08
CA GLY A 110 1.12 -3.59 22.59
C GLY A 110 -0.19 -4.37 22.66
N GLU A 111 -1.29 -3.80 22.17
CA GLU A 111 -2.54 -4.52 21.95
C GLU A 111 -2.36 -5.59 20.88
N ASP A 112 -2.87 -6.79 21.16
CA ASP A 112 -2.94 -7.88 20.20
C ASP A 112 -4.25 -7.76 19.40
N VAL A 113 -4.14 -7.81 18.07
CA VAL A 113 -5.27 -7.72 17.15
C VAL A 113 -5.28 -8.89 16.17
N TYR A 114 -6.46 -9.28 15.71
CA TYR A 114 -6.58 -10.24 14.62
C TYR A 114 -6.22 -9.58 13.30
N ALA A 115 -5.20 -10.11 12.63
CA ALA A 115 -4.88 -9.75 11.26
C ALA A 115 -5.63 -10.71 10.33
N LEU A 116 -6.60 -10.16 9.62
CA LEU A 116 -7.41 -10.85 8.62
C LEU A 116 -6.79 -10.70 7.23
N ASP A 117 -7.14 -11.60 6.31
CA ASP A 117 -6.74 -11.47 4.92
C ASP A 117 -7.76 -10.64 4.12
N ARG A 118 -7.74 -10.74 2.79
CA ARG A 118 -8.62 -9.94 1.91
C ARG A 118 -10.04 -10.47 1.83
N ASP A 119 -10.28 -11.70 2.28
CA ASP A 119 -11.61 -12.33 2.36
C ASP A 119 -12.22 -12.22 3.78
N GLY A 120 -11.44 -11.76 4.77
CA GLY A 120 -11.85 -11.62 6.17
C GLY A 120 -11.38 -12.79 7.02
#